data_AF-A0A812HIZ0-F1
#
_entry.id   AF-A0A812HIZ0-F1
#
_cell.length_a   1.000
_cell.length_b   1.000
_cell.length_c   1.000
_cell.angle_alpha   90.00
_cell.angle_beta   90.00
_cell.angle_gamma   90.00
#
_symmetry.space_group_name_H-M   'P 1'
#
loop_
_entity.id
_entity.type
_entity.pdbx_description
1 polymer ?
#
loop_
_entity_poly.entity_id
_entity_poly.type
_entity_poly.pdbx_seq_one_letter_code
_entity_poly.pdbx_strand_id
1 'polypeptide(L)'
;MSFAPPVRRAPVPGGPRSSQGSRASVTALSEKDASPRSAASPRARESPSELREDRPMTVHEASRAKKAIDRNRKAIENRIRYFQKEEEKIWRDLEEVRRQAAAIEEGRSRTIEKKLADRAIQQERDLLLQQNRVRAAQNRVTVSDYRKQQQFETMREKQISAQAQRDSSQAILKQKRILEMEIRRMNSEKAALIQISQKEARTRASQERAARIERMREFQELERQQAEQEVMEAESTLPELEEQELICLQRLQNSRIVTQSVLEELETRLGSQSSVTTLLRSKQGLDSVGGLSTGVPAEPEGAAVDTKPVESQQDASPGEENVQ
;
A
#
# COMPACT_ATOMS: atom_id res chain seq x y z
N MET A 1 4.42 -60.37 47.39
CA MET A 1 5.65 -60.20 46.59
C MET A 1 5.69 -58.78 46.07
N SER A 2 6.70 -58.04 46.52
CA SER A 2 6.90 -56.61 46.34
C SER A 2 7.42 -56.32 44.94
N PHE A 3 6.84 -55.34 44.24
CA PHE A 3 7.46 -54.71 43.08
C PHE A 3 7.27 -53.20 43.16
N ALA A 4 8.38 -52.51 43.40
CA ALA A 4 8.47 -51.06 43.29
C ALA A 4 8.51 -50.65 41.81
N PRO A 5 7.86 -49.53 41.41
CA PRO A 5 7.90 -49.05 40.04
C PRO A 5 9.23 -48.34 39.70
N PRO A 6 9.65 -48.33 38.43
CA PRO A 6 10.89 -47.71 38.01
C PRO A 6 10.79 -46.17 37.97
N VAL A 7 11.81 -45.53 38.55
CA VAL A 7 12.01 -44.08 38.54
C VAL A 7 12.35 -43.62 37.12
N ARG A 8 11.45 -42.84 36.50
CA ARG A 8 11.73 -42.15 35.23
C ARG A 8 12.65 -40.96 35.50
N ARG A 9 13.87 -40.99 34.98
CA ARG A 9 14.77 -39.82 34.91
C ARG A 9 14.20 -38.82 33.90
N ALA A 10 14.00 -37.58 34.34
CA ALA A 10 13.62 -36.46 33.49
C ALA A 10 14.78 -36.02 32.58
N PRO A 11 14.50 -35.55 31.36
CA PRO A 11 15.51 -34.96 30.48
C PRO A 11 15.94 -33.58 30.96
N VAL A 12 17.25 -33.34 30.93
CA VAL A 12 17.89 -32.07 31.27
C VAL A 12 17.63 -31.05 30.15
N PRO A 13 17.14 -29.84 30.42
CA PRO A 13 16.97 -28.81 29.40
C PRO A 13 18.35 -28.28 28.94
N GLY A 14 18.58 -28.35 27.63
CA GLY A 14 19.75 -27.77 26.99
C GLY A 14 19.75 -26.24 27.12
N GLY A 15 20.87 -25.70 27.60
CA GLY A 15 21.08 -24.26 27.72
C GLY A 15 21.20 -23.56 26.37
N PRO A 16 20.93 -22.24 26.33
CA PRO A 16 21.02 -21.44 25.11
C PRO A 16 22.50 -21.22 24.74
N ARG A 17 22.89 -21.63 23.52
CA ARG A 17 24.14 -21.21 22.90
C ARG A 17 24.02 -19.76 22.46
N SER A 18 24.63 -18.87 23.23
CA SER A 18 24.92 -17.50 22.84
C SER A 18 26.00 -17.48 21.76
N SER A 19 25.60 -17.32 20.49
CA SER A 19 26.54 -16.98 19.42
C SER A 19 26.73 -15.46 19.38
N GLN A 20 27.68 -14.96 20.17
CA GLN A 20 28.28 -13.65 19.93
C GLN A 20 29.18 -13.77 18.69
N GLY A 21 28.64 -13.36 17.54
CA GLY A 21 29.43 -13.13 16.33
C GLY A 21 30.12 -11.78 16.42
N SER A 22 31.36 -11.79 16.93
CA SER A 22 32.34 -10.72 16.75
C SER A 22 32.48 -10.42 15.25
N ARG A 23 32.13 -9.20 14.84
CA ARG A 23 32.45 -8.71 13.50
C ARG A 23 33.64 -7.76 13.64
N ALA A 24 34.81 -8.32 13.38
CA ALA A 24 36.06 -7.60 13.28
C ALA A 24 36.00 -6.59 12.12
N SER A 25 36.46 -5.40 12.46
CA SER A 25 36.94 -4.33 11.61
C SER A 25 38.24 -4.73 10.88
N VAL A 26 38.73 -3.81 10.02
CA VAL A 26 40.01 -3.82 9.26
C VAL A 26 39.86 -4.55 7.91
N THR A 27 40.13 -3.97 6.74
CA THR A 27 41.30 -3.17 6.33
C THR A 27 40.97 -2.26 5.14
N ALA A 28 41.42 -1.02 5.21
CA ALA A 28 41.58 -0.10 4.07
C ALA A 28 43.01 -0.24 3.50
N LEU A 29 43.12 -0.38 2.18
CA LEU A 29 44.31 -0.18 1.32
C LEU A 29 43.70 0.33 0.00
N SER A 30 43.76 1.60 -0.41
CA SER A 30 44.88 2.50 -0.66
C SER A 30 45.94 1.96 -1.64
N GLU A 31 46.07 2.72 -2.72
CA GLU A 31 47.17 2.87 -3.66
C GLU A 31 47.27 1.99 -4.93
N LYS A 32 47.20 2.73 -6.05
CA LYS A 32 48.16 2.77 -7.17
C LYS A 32 48.51 1.44 -7.85
N ASP A 33 48.11 1.33 -9.12
CA ASP A 33 49.06 1.67 -10.17
C ASP A 33 48.39 1.80 -11.54
N ALA A 34 48.74 2.90 -12.19
CA ALA A 34 48.49 3.12 -13.60
C ALA A 34 49.38 2.19 -14.42
N SER A 35 48.80 1.47 -15.37
CA SER A 35 49.57 0.84 -16.44
C SER A 35 48.88 1.03 -17.80
N PRO A 36 49.68 1.16 -18.87
CA PRO A 36 49.30 1.83 -20.10
C PRO A 36 48.47 0.94 -21.01
N ARG A 37 47.57 1.60 -21.71
CA ARG A 37 46.70 1.07 -22.76
C ARG A 37 47.54 0.45 -23.88
N SER A 38 47.58 -0.87 -23.92
CA SER A 38 48.00 -1.64 -25.09
C SER A 38 46.93 -1.50 -26.18
N ALA A 39 47.37 -1.04 -27.35
CA ALA A 39 46.59 -0.94 -28.56
C ALA A 39 46.19 -2.33 -29.06
N ALA A 40 45.00 -2.79 -28.68
CA ALA A 40 44.39 -4.00 -29.22
C ALA A 40 43.42 -3.65 -30.35
N SER A 41 43.92 -3.82 -31.57
CA SER A 41 43.25 -4.27 -32.80
C SER A 41 41.71 -4.24 -32.83
N PRO A 42 41.08 -3.51 -33.78
CA PRO A 42 39.65 -3.62 -34.05
C PRO A 42 39.39 -4.92 -34.82
N ARG A 43 39.24 -6.03 -34.09
CA ARG A 43 38.60 -7.23 -34.68
C ARG A 43 37.12 -6.94 -34.79
N ALA A 44 36.64 -6.91 -36.03
CA ALA A 44 35.23 -6.86 -36.39
C ALA A 44 34.45 -7.84 -35.50
N ARG A 45 33.61 -7.29 -34.62
CA ARG A 45 32.59 -8.03 -33.90
C ARG A 45 31.51 -8.39 -34.91
N GLU A 46 31.68 -9.54 -35.54
CA GLU A 46 30.55 -10.24 -36.15
C GLU A 46 29.58 -10.58 -35.02
N SER A 47 28.40 -9.96 -35.06
CA SER A 47 27.32 -10.08 -34.09
C SER A 47 26.77 -11.51 -34.06
N PRO A 48 27.03 -12.33 -33.03
CA PRO A 48 26.46 -13.66 -32.90
C PRO A 48 25.21 -13.56 -32.01
N SER A 49 24.25 -12.72 -32.39
CA SER A 49 23.10 -12.35 -31.54
C SER A 49 21.79 -13.10 -31.85
N GLU A 50 21.70 -13.90 -32.90
CA GLU A 50 20.40 -14.44 -33.35
C GLU A 50 20.22 -15.97 -33.20
N LEU A 51 21.14 -16.72 -32.57
CA LEU A 51 21.02 -18.18 -32.44
C LEU A 51 21.05 -18.68 -30.97
N ARG A 52 20.52 -17.89 -30.03
CA ARG A 52 20.44 -18.27 -28.60
C ARG A 52 19.04 -18.63 -28.09
N GLU A 53 18.04 -18.72 -28.96
CA GLU A 53 16.64 -18.66 -28.51
C GLU A 53 16.06 -19.95 -27.90
N ASP A 54 16.61 -21.14 -28.15
CA ASP A 54 15.92 -22.39 -27.73
C ASP A 54 16.59 -23.18 -26.60
N ARG A 55 17.56 -22.60 -25.88
CA ARG A 55 18.10 -23.31 -24.69
C ARG A 55 17.15 -23.14 -23.50
N PRO A 56 16.58 -24.24 -22.94
CA PRO A 56 15.71 -24.15 -21.77
C PRO A 56 16.50 -23.53 -20.61
N MET A 57 15.88 -22.58 -19.93
CA MET A 57 16.54 -21.84 -18.86
C MET A 57 16.72 -22.77 -17.65
N THR A 58 17.86 -22.63 -16.97
CA THR A 58 18.01 -23.30 -15.68
C THR A 58 17.09 -22.67 -14.63
N VAL A 59 16.63 -23.42 -13.63
CA VAL A 59 15.76 -22.91 -12.54
C VAL A 59 16.32 -21.65 -11.88
N HIS A 60 17.65 -21.58 -11.72
CA HIS A 60 18.32 -20.40 -11.18
C HIS A 60 18.32 -19.20 -12.12
N GLU A 61 18.43 -19.42 -13.42
CA GLU A 61 18.29 -18.37 -14.43
C GLU A 61 16.87 -17.85 -14.47
N ALA A 62 15.87 -18.73 -14.51
CA ALA A 62 14.46 -18.36 -14.43
C ALA A 62 14.15 -17.56 -13.15
N SER A 63 14.65 -18.00 -11.99
CA SER A 63 14.48 -17.25 -10.73
C SER A 63 15.15 -15.86 -10.75
N ARG A 64 16.30 -15.71 -11.41
CA ARG A 64 16.97 -14.41 -11.59
C ARG A 64 16.20 -13.51 -12.56
N ALA A 65 15.72 -14.07 -13.67
CA ALA A 65 14.90 -13.38 -14.65
C ALA A 65 13.62 -12.86 -14.01
N LYS A 66 12.87 -13.73 -13.32
CA LYS A 66 11.66 -13.36 -12.55
C LYS A 66 11.92 -12.20 -11.60
N LYS A 67 13.00 -12.26 -10.81
CA LYS A 67 13.35 -11.17 -9.88
C LYS A 67 13.70 -9.86 -10.59
N ALA A 68 14.31 -9.93 -11.78
CA ALA A 68 14.61 -8.74 -12.57
C ALA A 68 13.32 -8.12 -13.12
N ILE A 69 12.42 -8.95 -13.65
CA ILE A 69 11.09 -8.55 -14.13
C ILE A 69 10.26 -7.95 -13.00
N ASP A 70 10.21 -8.59 -11.83
CA ASP A 70 9.49 -8.09 -10.66
C ASP A 70 10.00 -6.72 -10.18
N ARG A 71 11.31 -6.48 -10.28
CA ARG A 71 11.89 -5.16 -9.98
C ARG A 71 11.47 -4.12 -11.01
N ASN A 72 11.47 -4.49 -12.30
CA ASN A 72 11.03 -3.60 -13.37
C ASN A 72 9.54 -3.26 -13.20
N ARG A 73 8.70 -4.27 -13.01
CA ARG A 73 7.28 -4.13 -12.67
C ARG A 73 7.06 -3.15 -11.53
N LYS A 74 7.75 -3.33 -10.38
CA LYS A 74 7.64 -2.41 -9.24
C LYS A 74 8.11 -0.99 -9.58
N ALA A 75 9.13 -0.84 -10.42
CA ALA A 75 9.61 0.47 -10.85
C ALA A 75 8.57 1.17 -11.75
N ILE A 76 7.88 0.44 -12.64
CA ILE A 76 6.78 0.98 -13.46
C ILE A 76 5.59 1.36 -12.58
N GLU A 77 5.17 0.48 -11.67
CA GLU A 77 4.08 0.75 -10.71
C GLU A 77 4.35 2.01 -9.86
N ASN A 78 5.59 2.20 -9.41
CA ASN A 78 5.98 3.40 -8.67
C ASN A 78 5.92 4.67 -9.53
N ARG A 79 6.31 4.59 -10.81
CA ARG A 79 6.20 5.71 -11.77
C ARG A 79 4.75 6.06 -12.06
N ILE A 80 3.89 5.07 -12.28
CA ILE A 80 2.42 5.26 -12.43
C ILE A 80 1.84 5.99 -11.21
N ARG A 81 2.15 5.52 -9.99
CA ARG A 81 1.69 6.18 -8.75
C ARG A 81 2.21 7.61 -8.61
N TYR A 82 3.44 7.87 -9.03
CA TYR A 82 4.00 9.21 -9.03
C TYR A 82 3.23 10.13 -9.98
N PHE A 83 2.99 9.71 -11.22
CA PHE A 83 2.21 10.49 -12.19
C PHE A 83 0.78 10.77 -11.73
N GLN A 84 0.12 9.78 -11.12
CA GLN A 84 -1.22 9.96 -10.55
C GLN A 84 -1.24 11.00 -9.42
N LYS A 85 -0.25 10.98 -8.51
CA LYS A 85 -0.13 11.97 -7.43
C LYS A 85 0.15 13.38 -7.96
N GLU A 86 1.02 13.49 -8.97
CA GLU A 86 1.30 14.76 -9.64
C GLU A 86 0.06 15.30 -10.37
N GLU A 87 -0.69 14.43 -11.06
CA GLU A 87 -1.97 14.79 -11.69
C GLU A 87 -2.96 15.31 -10.63
N GLU A 88 -3.14 14.57 -9.54
CA GLU A 88 -4.04 14.97 -8.44
C GLU A 88 -3.63 16.31 -7.81
N LYS A 89 -2.32 16.54 -7.64
CA LYS A 89 -1.79 17.82 -7.15
C LYS A 89 -2.16 18.96 -8.09
N ILE A 90 -1.95 18.80 -9.40
CA ILE A 90 -2.32 19.79 -10.42
C ILE A 90 -3.82 20.10 -10.36
N TRP A 91 -4.67 19.08 -10.22
CA TRP A 91 -6.13 19.28 -10.10
C TRP A 91 -6.52 20.03 -8.81
N ARG A 92 -5.88 19.73 -7.67
CA ARG A 92 -6.09 20.46 -6.42
C ARG A 92 -5.68 21.93 -6.55
N ASP A 93 -4.52 22.19 -7.14
CA ASP A 93 -4.01 23.55 -7.36
C ASP A 93 -4.93 24.32 -8.34
N LEU A 94 -5.42 23.67 -9.41
CA LEU A 94 -6.37 24.26 -10.36
C LEU A 94 -7.70 24.61 -9.68
N GLU A 95 -8.20 23.73 -8.82
CA GLU A 95 -9.44 23.96 -8.08
C GLU A 95 -9.28 25.11 -7.06
N GLU A 96 -8.13 25.20 -6.40
CA GLU A 96 -7.81 26.35 -5.54
C GLU A 96 -7.80 27.65 -6.36
N VAL A 97 -7.17 27.66 -7.53
CA VAL A 97 -7.16 28.82 -8.45
C VAL A 97 -8.58 29.20 -8.88
N ARG A 98 -9.43 28.23 -9.23
CA ARG A 98 -10.84 28.49 -9.58
C ARG A 98 -11.62 29.07 -8.40
N ARG A 99 -11.41 28.55 -7.20
CA ARG A 99 -12.03 29.07 -5.97
C ARG A 99 -11.59 30.50 -5.67
N GLN A 100 -10.30 30.79 -5.84
CA GLN A 100 -9.76 32.15 -5.69
C GLN A 100 -10.34 33.10 -6.75
N ALA A 101 -10.42 32.66 -8.02
CA ALA A 101 -11.04 33.42 -9.08
C ALA A 101 -12.53 33.71 -8.79
N ALA A 102 -13.29 32.72 -8.35
CA ALA A 102 -14.68 32.87 -7.95
C ALA A 102 -14.84 33.85 -6.77
N ALA A 103 -13.96 33.79 -5.77
CA ALA A 103 -13.98 34.73 -4.65
C ALA A 103 -13.69 36.18 -5.10
N ILE A 104 -12.79 36.36 -6.07
CA ILE A 104 -12.51 37.68 -6.67
C ILE A 104 -13.72 38.20 -7.46
N GLU A 105 -14.32 37.36 -8.29
CA GLU A 105 -15.52 37.69 -9.05
C GLU A 105 -16.71 38.00 -8.14
N GLU A 106 -16.88 37.25 -7.06
CA GLU A 106 -17.89 37.51 -6.03
C GLU A 106 -17.62 38.84 -5.31
N GLY A 107 -16.36 39.14 -4.96
CA GLY A 107 -15.99 40.43 -4.37
C GLY A 107 -16.30 41.61 -5.29
N ARG A 108 -16.04 41.46 -6.60
CA ARG A 108 -16.43 42.45 -7.62
C ARG A 108 -17.95 42.59 -7.71
N SER A 109 -18.66 41.47 -7.73
CA SER A 109 -20.14 41.42 -7.81
C SER A 109 -20.79 42.07 -6.59
N ARG A 110 -20.35 41.75 -5.37
CA ARG A 110 -20.81 42.37 -4.11
C ARG A 110 -20.52 43.87 -4.09
N THR A 111 -19.39 44.31 -4.65
CA THR A 111 -19.08 45.74 -4.74
C THR A 111 -20.03 46.47 -5.69
N ILE A 112 -20.37 45.85 -6.82
CA ILE A 112 -21.34 46.38 -7.78
C ILE A 112 -22.75 46.37 -7.19
N GLU A 113 -23.15 45.27 -6.56
CA GLU A 113 -24.43 45.10 -5.88
C GLU A 113 -24.58 46.11 -4.74
N LYS A 114 -23.56 46.29 -3.91
CA LYS A 114 -23.56 47.32 -2.86
C LYS A 114 -23.79 48.70 -3.46
N LYS A 115 -23.11 49.05 -4.56
CA LYS A 115 -23.34 50.34 -5.24
C LYS A 115 -24.77 50.48 -5.78
N LEU A 116 -25.36 49.39 -6.27
CA LEU A 116 -26.76 49.38 -6.72
C LEU A 116 -27.75 49.46 -5.55
N ALA A 117 -27.50 48.73 -4.46
CA ALA A 117 -28.29 48.76 -3.24
C ALA A 117 -28.22 50.11 -2.55
N ASP A 118 -27.03 50.73 -2.43
CA ASP A 118 -26.88 52.08 -1.88
C ASP A 118 -27.68 53.09 -2.72
N ARG A 119 -27.66 52.95 -4.05
CA ARG A 119 -28.47 53.76 -4.96
C ARG A 119 -29.98 53.49 -4.79
N ALA A 120 -30.39 52.23 -4.61
CA ALA A 120 -31.79 51.84 -4.42
C ALA A 120 -32.34 52.28 -3.05
N ILE A 121 -31.58 52.10 -1.97
CA ILE A 121 -31.91 52.59 -0.62
C ILE A 121 -32.05 54.10 -0.64
N GLN A 122 -31.18 54.81 -1.37
CA GLN A 122 -31.32 56.25 -1.53
C GLN A 122 -32.67 56.60 -2.18
N GLN A 123 -33.03 55.93 -3.28
CA GLN A 123 -34.32 56.12 -3.96
C GLN A 123 -35.53 55.69 -3.09
N GLU A 124 -35.41 54.60 -2.34
CA GLU A 124 -36.47 54.09 -1.47
C GLU A 124 -36.66 54.99 -0.25
N ARG A 125 -35.59 55.51 0.36
CA ARG A 125 -35.69 56.51 1.43
C ARG A 125 -36.46 57.73 0.95
N ASP A 126 -36.19 58.18 -0.28
CA ASP A 126 -36.91 59.29 -0.90
C ASP A 126 -38.41 58.95 -1.09
N LEU A 127 -38.76 57.71 -1.48
CA LEU A 127 -40.15 57.24 -1.64
C LEU A 127 -40.86 56.91 -0.31
N LEU A 128 -40.17 56.37 0.67
CA LEU A 128 -40.72 55.97 1.96
C LEU A 128 -40.99 57.20 2.83
N LEU A 129 -40.16 58.24 2.72
CA LEU A 129 -40.54 59.57 3.21
C LEU A 129 -41.87 60.06 2.59
N GLN A 130 -42.17 59.68 1.34
CA GLN A 130 -43.49 59.95 0.74
C GLN A 130 -44.58 58.99 1.23
N GLN A 131 -44.30 57.70 1.48
CA GLN A 131 -45.31 56.69 1.86
C GLN A 131 -45.59 56.59 3.38
N ASN A 132 -44.64 56.91 4.26
CA ASN A 132 -44.89 57.01 5.70
C ASN A 132 -45.79 58.21 6.03
N ARG A 133 -45.77 59.25 5.19
CA ARG A 133 -46.83 60.28 5.17
C ARG A 133 -48.23 59.67 4.94
N VAL A 134 -48.33 58.48 4.35
CA VAL A 134 -49.59 57.80 3.97
C VAL A 134 -49.97 56.64 4.92
N ARG A 135 -49.05 55.78 5.37
CA ARG A 135 -49.35 54.54 6.14
C ARG A 135 -49.60 54.71 7.64
N ALA A 136 -49.10 55.79 8.26
CA ALA A 136 -49.50 56.16 9.62
C ALA A 136 -51.04 56.30 9.75
N ALA A 137 -51.73 56.49 8.62
CA ALA A 137 -53.18 56.49 8.56
C ALA A 137 -53.88 55.12 8.77
N GLN A 138 -53.20 53.95 8.74
CA GLN A 138 -53.89 52.66 8.49
C GLN A 138 -53.73 51.48 9.52
N ASN A 139 -52.63 51.33 10.29
CA ASN A 139 -52.29 50.06 10.97
C ASN A 139 -52.87 49.79 12.39
N ARG A 140 -54.14 50.14 12.66
CA ARG A 140 -54.78 49.93 13.99
C ARG A 140 -55.42 48.53 14.21
N VAL A 141 -55.12 47.50 13.41
CA VAL A 141 -55.94 46.26 13.34
C VAL A 141 -55.07 44.98 13.31
N THR A 142 -55.07 44.20 14.41
CA THR A 142 -55.00 42.71 14.50
C THR A 142 -53.73 41.88 14.17
N VAL A 143 -53.36 40.94 15.06
CA VAL A 143 -52.91 39.53 14.78
C VAL A 143 -52.94 38.77 16.13
N SER A 144 -53.65 37.64 16.25
CA SER A 144 -53.55 36.74 17.41
C SER A 144 -53.95 35.28 17.12
N ASP A 145 -53.53 34.70 16.01
CA ASP A 145 -53.70 33.27 15.78
C ASP A 145 -52.46 32.47 16.20
N TYR A 146 -52.72 31.28 16.75
CA TYR A 146 -51.99 30.04 16.48
C TYR A 146 -50.57 29.84 17.03
N ARG A 147 -50.45 28.79 17.86
CA ARG A 147 -49.36 27.81 17.86
C ARG A 147 -49.66 26.79 18.96
N LYS A 148 -49.88 25.54 18.58
CA LYS A 148 -49.64 24.33 19.40
C LYS A 148 -49.88 23.07 18.56
N GLN A 149 -49.16 23.04 17.45
CA GLN A 149 -48.56 21.83 16.89
C GLN A 149 -47.45 21.40 17.88
N GLN A 150 -47.43 20.16 18.37
CA GLN A 150 -47.02 18.95 17.66
C GLN A 150 -45.62 18.58 18.11
N GLN A 151 -45.48 17.40 18.71
CA GLN A 151 -44.27 16.57 18.80
C GLN A 151 -44.50 15.58 19.94
N PHE A 152 -44.65 14.30 19.64
CA PHE A 152 -44.31 13.18 20.54
C PHE A 152 -44.31 11.88 19.74
N GLU A 153 -43.46 11.91 18.71
CA GLU A 153 -43.06 10.74 17.97
C GLU A 153 -41.92 10.03 18.71
N THR A 154 -42.07 8.72 18.81
CA THR A 154 -41.03 7.74 18.51
C THR A 154 -39.81 7.65 19.43
N MET A 155 -39.75 6.57 20.24
CA MET A 155 -38.53 5.77 20.50
C MET A 155 -38.81 4.68 21.55
N ARG A 156 -38.84 3.37 21.19
CA ARG A 156 -38.49 2.31 22.17
C ARG A 156 -38.28 0.87 21.69
N GLU A 157 -38.60 0.47 20.47
CA GLU A 157 -38.51 -0.96 20.13
C GLU A 157 -37.21 -1.27 19.38
N LYS A 158 -36.37 -2.13 19.97
CA LYS A 158 -35.70 -3.28 19.32
C LYS A 158 -34.34 -3.59 19.95
N GLN A 159 -34.37 -4.37 21.00
CA GLN A 159 -33.21 -5.12 21.53
C GLN A 159 -33.82 -6.38 22.18
N ILE A 160 -33.20 -7.56 22.03
CA ILE A 160 -33.63 -8.92 22.50
C ILE A 160 -34.03 -9.85 21.35
N SER A 161 -33.07 -10.56 20.73
CA SER A 161 -33.31 -11.82 19.99
C SER A 161 -31.99 -12.49 19.54
N ALA A 162 -31.20 -13.05 20.47
CA ALA A 162 -29.96 -13.76 20.10
C ALA A 162 -29.48 -14.76 21.16
N GLN A 163 -30.20 -15.87 21.40
CA GLN A 163 -29.75 -16.88 22.37
C GLN A 163 -30.11 -18.35 22.08
N ALA A 164 -30.24 -18.76 20.81
CA ALA A 164 -30.67 -20.12 20.46
C ALA A 164 -29.59 -20.95 19.73
N GLN A 165 -28.44 -21.21 20.36
CA GLN A 165 -27.33 -21.90 19.67
C GLN A 165 -26.52 -22.86 20.57
N ARG A 166 -27.14 -23.90 21.17
CA ARG A 166 -26.45 -24.78 22.15
C ARG A 166 -26.72 -26.32 22.09
N ASP A 167 -27.23 -26.92 21.03
CA ASP A 167 -27.69 -28.33 21.07
C ASP A 167 -26.80 -29.43 20.40
N SER A 168 -25.51 -29.19 20.11
CA SER A 168 -24.76 -30.02 19.13
C SER A 168 -23.68 -31.01 19.67
N SER A 169 -23.77 -31.60 20.87
CA SER A 169 -22.58 -32.26 21.46
C SER A 169 -22.67 -33.70 21.99
N GLN A 170 -23.72 -34.50 21.74
CA GLN A 170 -23.85 -35.82 22.42
C GLN A 170 -23.83 -37.11 21.57
N ALA A 171 -23.25 -37.17 20.37
CA ALA A 171 -23.37 -38.34 19.48
C ALA A 171 -22.19 -39.35 19.43
N ILE A 172 -21.00 -39.10 20.01
CA ILE A 172 -19.75 -39.76 19.54
C ILE A 172 -19.31 -41.02 20.34
N LEU A 173 -19.96 -41.39 21.44
CA LEU A 173 -19.30 -42.23 22.45
C LEU A 173 -19.51 -43.77 22.40
N LYS A 174 -20.19 -44.36 21.40
CA LYS A 174 -20.60 -45.78 21.48
C LYS A 174 -19.84 -46.79 20.59
N GLN A 175 -18.82 -46.38 19.82
CA GLN A 175 -18.28 -47.22 18.73
C GLN A 175 -17.10 -48.17 19.08
N LYS A 176 -16.54 -48.14 20.29
CA LYS A 176 -15.13 -48.55 20.49
C LYS A 176 -14.84 -50.02 20.85
N ARG A 177 -15.83 -50.87 21.14
CA ARG A 177 -15.59 -52.13 21.90
C ARG A 177 -15.56 -53.46 21.12
N ILE A 178 -15.85 -53.46 19.83
CA ILE A 178 -15.92 -54.69 19.00
C ILE A 178 -14.53 -55.12 18.47
N LEU A 179 -13.52 -54.26 18.56
CA LEU A 179 -12.29 -54.34 17.77
C LEU A 179 -11.18 -55.27 18.30
N GLU A 180 -11.28 -55.81 19.52
CA GLU A 180 -10.11 -56.44 20.18
C GLU A 180 -9.95 -57.96 19.98
N MET A 181 -11.01 -58.71 19.69
CA MET A 181 -10.91 -60.19 19.57
C MET A 181 -10.40 -60.67 18.21
N GLU A 182 -10.49 -59.83 17.19
CA GLU A 182 -10.00 -60.11 15.83
C GLU A 182 -8.46 -60.18 15.76
N ILE A 183 -7.78 -59.62 16.76
CA ILE A 183 -6.34 -59.33 16.77
C ILE A 183 -5.45 -60.59 16.85
N ARG A 184 -5.91 -61.69 17.47
CA ARG A 184 -5.07 -62.87 17.77
C ARG A 184 -4.97 -63.91 16.64
N ARG A 185 -6.04 -64.14 15.88
CA ARG A 185 -6.05 -65.05 14.71
C ARG A 185 -5.11 -64.56 13.61
N MET A 186 -4.97 -63.24 13.47
CA MET A 186 -4.06 -62.64 12.50
C MET A 186 -2.58 -62.95 12.74
N ASN A 187 -2.15 -63.39 13.93
CA ASN A 187 -0.71 -63.44 14.27
C ASN A 187 0.09 -64.59 13.65
N SER A 188 -0.54 -65.71 13.28
CA SER A 188 0.13 -66.86 12.66
C SER A 188 0.21 -66.75 11.14
N GLU A 189 -0.83 -66.20 10.51
CA GLU A 189 -0.83 -65.83 9.08
C GLU A 189 0.27 -64.80 8.77
N LYS A 190 0.58 -63.91 9.73
CA LYS A 190 1.67 -62.93 9.64
C LYS A 190 3.06 -63.54 9.38
N ALA A 191 3.36 -64.76 9.83
CA ALA A 191 4.72 -65.31 9.77
C ALA A 191 5.12 -65.84 8.37
N ALA A 192 4.23 -66.53 7.66
CA ALA A 192 4.48 -66.95 6.27
C ALA A 192 4.46 -65.75 5.30
N LEU A 193 3.60 -64.77 5.59
CA LEU A 193 3.60 -63.46 4.95
C LEU A 193 4.95 -62.73 5.12
N ILE A 194 5.69 -62.94 6.21
CA ILE A 194 6.99 -62.28 6.44
C ILE A 194 8.07 -62.72 5.43
N GLN A 195 8.10 -63.99 4.98
CA GLN A 195 9.16 -64.45 4.06
C GLN A 195 8.89 -64.10 2.60
N ILE A 196 7.63 -64.23 2.17
CA ILE A 196 7.17 -63.73 0.87
C ILE A 196 7.36 -62.21 0.83
N SER A 197 7.00 -61.51 1.92
CA SER A 197 7.21 -60.06 2.01
C SER A 197 8.68 -59.65 2.05
N GLN A 198 9.63 -60.48 2.51
CA GLN A 198 11.06 -60.14 2.45
C GLN A 198 11.64 -60.20 1.03
N LYS A 199 11.27 -61.20 0.22
CA LYS A 199 11.72 -61.29 -1.18
C LYS A 199 11.03 -60.24 -2.05
N GLU A 200 9.72 -60.07 -1.86
CA GLU A 200 8.99 -58.96 -2.45
C GLU A 200 9.53 -57.61 -1.96
N ALA A 201 9.95 -57.47 -0.70
CA ALA A 201 10.54 -56.22 -0.20
C ALA A 201 11.86 -55.89 -0.90
N ARG A 202 12.67 -56.87 -1.30
CA ARG A 202 13.92 -56.61 -2.04
C ARG A 202 13.66 -56.17 -3.48
N THR A 203 12.74 -56.83 -4.19
CA THR A 203 12.36 -56.43 -5.55
C THR A 203 11.63 -55.09 -5.53
N ARG A 204 10.69 -54.90 -4.58
CA ARG A 204 10.03 -53.62 -4.33
C ARG A 204 11.04 -52.53 -3.97
N ALA A 205 12.05 -52.79 -3.12
CA ALA A 205 13.05 -51.77 -2.77
C ALA A 205 13.92 -51.35 -3.98
N SER A 206 14.22 -52.28 -4.90
CA SER A 206 14.94 -51.94 -6.14
C SER A 206 14.06 -51.12 -7.10
N GLN A 207 12.80 -51.56 -7.30
CA GLN A 207 11.81 -50.84 -8.08
C GLN A 207 11.50 -49.46 -7.48
N GLU A 208 11.45 -49.36 -6.16
CA GLU A 208 11.24 -48.11 -5.43
C GLU A 208 12.42 -47.16 -5.59
N ARG A 209 13.67 -47.65 -5.60
CA ARG A 209 14.84 -46.81 -5.90
C ARG A 209 14.82 -46.29 -7.33
N ALA A 210 14.50 -47.14 -8.31
CA ALA A 210 14.37 -46.72 -9.71
C ALA A 210 13.25 -45.69 -9.88
N ALA A 211 12.06 -46.00 -9.36
CA ALA A 211 10.91 -45.09 -9.37
C ALA A 211 11.19 -43.79 -8.59
N ARG A 212 12.02 -43.83 -7.55
CA ARG A 212 12.44 -42.62 -6.83
C ARG A 212 13.33 -41.73 -7.70
N ILE A 213 14.26 -42.30 -8.47
CA ILE A 213 15.11 -41.53 -9.37
C ILE A 213 14.28 -40.92 -10.50
N GLU A 214 13.36 -41.69 -11.09
CA GLU A 214 12.43 -41.22 -12.10
C GLU A 214 11.56 -40.08 -11.57
N ARG A 215 10.93 -40.25 -10.40
CA ARG A 215 10.19 -39.19 -9.72
C ARG A 215 11.04 -37.95 -9.43
N MET A 216 12.32 -38.10 -9.08
CA MET A 216 13.20 -36.94 -8.87
C MET A 216 13.49 -36.20 -10.18
N ARG A 217 13.60 -36.91 -11.32
CA ARG A 217 13.78 -36.29 -12.64
C ARG A 217 12.51 -35.57 -13.10
N GLU A 218 11.36 -36.23 -12.98
CA GLU A 218 10.06 -35.64 -13.27
C GLU A 218 9.82 -34.40 -12.40
N PHE A 219 10.14 -34.47 -11.11
CA PHE A 219 10.02 -33.32 -10.20
C PHE A 219 10.92 -32.15 -10.61
N GLN A 220 12.18 -32.41 -10.99
CA GLN A 220 13.09 -31.36 -11.46
C GLN A 220 12.66 -30.75 -12.79
N GLU A 221 12.13 -31.55 -13.71
CA GLU A 221 11.60 -31.07 -14.98
C GLU A 221 10.33 -30.23 -14.77
N LEU A 222 9.44 -30.68 -13.89
CA LEU A 222 8.24 -29.95 -13.50
C LEU A 222 8.61 -28.63 -12.79
N GLU A 223 9.58 -28.63 -11.90
CA GLU A 223 10.09 -27.43 -11.24
C GLU A 223 10.69 -26.44 -12.26
N ARG A 224 11.40 -26.93 -13.28
CA ARG A 224 11.89 -26.10 -14.39
C ARG A 224 10.74 -25.48 -15.19
N GLN A 225 9.77 -26.30 -15.61
CA GLN A 225 8.61 -25.83 -16.38
C GLN A 225 7.80 -24.81 -15.59
N GLN A 226 7.60 -25.02 -14.28
CA GLN A 226 6.94 -24.06 -13.41
C GLN A 226 7.72 -22.75 -13.31
N ALA A 227 9.05 -22.81 -13.13
CA ALA A 227 9.87 -21.61 -13.08
C ALA A 227 9.86 -20.83 -14.40
N GLU A 228 9.87 -21.52 -15.55
CA GLU A 228 9.73 -20.90 -16.87
C GLU A 228 8.34 -20.27 -17.06
N GLN A 229 7.27 -20.95 -16.64
CA GLN A 229 5.91 -20.43 -16.69
C GLN A 229 5.75 -19.18 -15.81
N GLU A 230 6.31 -19.17 -14.60
CA GLU A 230 6.27 -18.00 -13.71
C GLU A 230 7.01 -16.78 -14.31
N VAL A 231 8.09 -17.01 -15.05
CA VAL A 231 8.79 -15.94 -15.79
C VAL A 231 7.92 -15.43 -16.92
N MET A 232 7.34 -16.32 -17.73
CA MET A 232 6.46 -15.95 -18.84
C MET A 232 5.23 -15.17 -18.36
N GLU A 233 4.61 -15.58 -17.26
CA GLU A 233 3.50 -14.86 -16.63
C GLU A 233 3.92 -13.48 -16.11
N ALA A 234 5.14 -13.35 -15.57
CA ALA A 234 5.66 -12.05 -15.16
C ALA A 234 5.95 -11.15 -16.38
N GLU A 235 6.51 -11.70 -17.45
CA GLU A 235 6.82 -11.00 -18.71
C GLU A 235 5.55 -10.53 -19.43
N SER A 236 4.49 -11.34 -19.45
CA SER A 236 3.23 -10.96 -20.12
C SER A 236 2.53 -9.76 -19.48
N THR A 237 2.76 -9.51 -18.18
CA THR A 237 2.19 -8.34 -17.49
C THR A 237 2.97 -7.04 -17.69
N LEU A 238 4.24 -7.11 -18.10
CA LEU A 238 5.06 -5.91 -18.36
C LEU A 238 4.48 -4.98 -19.44
N PRO A 239 4.08 -5.44 -20.65
CA PRO A 239 3.58 -4.56 -21.69
C PRO A 239 2.30 -3.82 -21.28
N GLU A 240 1.42 -4.47 -20.51
CA GLU A 240 0.20 -3.82 -19.98
C GLU A 240 0.54 -2.68 -19.01
N LEU A 241 1.55 -2.86 -18.15
CA LEU A 241 2.01 -1.82 -17.23
C LEU A 241 2.74 -0.68 -17.95
N GLU A 242 3.51 -0.98 -18.98
CA GLU A 242 4.16 0.03 -19.82
C GLU A 242 3.14 0.87 -20.59
N GLU A 243 2.08 0.25 -21.13
CA GLU A 243 0.97 0.97 -21.76
C GLU A 243 0.26 1.88 -20.75
N GLN A 244 -0.01 1.39 -19.54
CA GLN A 244 -0.60 2.20 -18.47
C GLN A 244 0.29 3.39 -18.06
N GLU A 245 1.62 3.19 -18.02
CA GLU A 245 2.58 4.27 -17.76
C GLU A 245 2.48 5.35 -18.84
N LEU A 246 2.43 4.97 -20.12
CA LEU A 246 2.29 5.90 -21.24
C LEU A 246 0.97 6.68 -21.18
N ILE A 247 -0.14 6.02 -20.85
CA ILE A 247 -1.44 6.68 -20.68
C ILE A 247 -1.38 7.70 -19.54
N CYS A 248 -0.78 7.34 -18.40
CA CYS A 248 -0.63 8.26 -17.26
C CYS A 248 0.24 9.47 -17.61
N LEU A 249 1.34 9.26 -18.35
CA LEU A 249 2.19 10.34 -18.82
C LEU A 249 1.44 11.29 -19.77
N GLN A 250 0.71 10.74 -20.74
CA GLN A 250 -0.11 11.53 -21.67
C GLN A 250 -1.19 12.33 -20.93
N ARG A 251 -1.87 11.71 -19.96
CA ARG A 251 -2.85 12.40 -19.11
C ARG A 251 -2.23 13.52 -18.29
N LEU A 252 -1.05 13.31 -17.70
CA LEU A 252 -0.34 14.34 -16.96
C LEU A 252 0.03 15.53 -17.86
N GLN A 253 0.49 15.26 -19.09
CA GLN A 253 0.77 16.30 -20.07
C GLN A 253 -0.50 17.08 -20.44
N ASN A 254 -1.60 16.39 -20.72
CA ASN A 254 -2.89 17.03 -21.01
C ASN A 254 -3.36 17.90 -19.84
N SER A 255 -3.26 17.41 -18.60
CA SER A 255 -3.60 18.18 -17.40
C SER A 255 -2.77 19.46 -17.29
N ARG A 256 -1.46 19.41 -17.57
CA ARG A 256 -0.60 20.61 -17.60
C ARG A 256 -1.04 21.62 -18.67
N ILE A 257 -1.39 21.15 -19.87
CA ILE A 257 -1.90 22.02 -20.96
C ILE A 257 -3.22 22.68 -20.54
N VAL A 258 -4.16 21.92 -19.96
CA VAL A 258 -5.43 22.46 -19.46
C VAL A 258 -5.21 23.49 -18.35
N THR A 259 -4.25 23.25 -17.44
CA THR A 259 -3.90 24.23 -16.42
C THR A 259 -3.36 25.52 -17.04
N GLN A 260 -2.49 25.42 -18.04
CA GLN A 260 -1.97 26.59 -18.76
C GLN A 260 -3.10 27.36 -19.45
N SER A 261 -4.00 26.68 -20.18
CA SER A 261 -5.12 27.33 -20.87
C SER A 261 -6.10 28.00 -19.90
N VAL A 262 -6.41 27.36 -18.76
CA VAL A 262 -7.29 27.95 -17.73
C VAL A 262 -6.64 29.17 -17.09
N LEU A 263 -5.34 29.10 -16.80
CA LEU A 263 -4.61 30.25 -16.27
C LEU A 263 -4.61 31.41 -17.28
N GLU A 264 -4.30 31.16 -18.55
CA GLU A 264 -4.37 32.14 -19.64
C GLU A 264 -5.76 32.77 -19.77
N GLU A 265 -6.84 31.97 -19.71
CA GLU A 265 -8.21 32.47 -19.70
C GLU A 265 -8.50 33.37 -18.48
N LEU A 266 -8.01 33.02 -17.29
CA LEU A 266 -8.15 33.86 -16.11
C LEU A 266 -7.32 35.15 -16.23
N GLU A 267 -6.11 35.10 -16.80
CA GLU A 267 -5.29 36.29 -17.07
C GLU A 267 -6.02 37.24 -18.04
N THR A 268 -6.69 36.72 -19.06
CA THR A 268 -7.48 37.54 -20.00
C THR A 268 -8.73 38.16 -19.36
N ARG A 269 -9.48 37.42 -18.51
CA ARG A 269 -10.69 37.93 -17.82
C ARG A 269 -10.37 38.94 -16.72
N LEU A 270 -9.29 38.71 -15.97
CA LEU A 270 -8.88 39.60 -14.88
C LEU A 270 -8.11 40.83 -15.41
N GLY A 271 -7.64 40.78 -16.66
CA GLY A 271 -6.86 41.80 -17.34
C GLY A 271 -5.37 41.68 -17.03
N SER A 272 -4.52 41.96 -18.03
CA SER A 272 -3.05 41.80 -17.96
C SER A 272 -2.34 42.65 -16.90
N GLN A 273 -3.04 43.53 -16.19
CA GLN A 273 -2.50 44.39 -15.12
C GLN A 273 -2.93 43.98 -13.71
N SER A 274 -3.64 42.86 -13.53
CA SER A 274 -4.03 42.40 -12.20
C SER A 274 -2.80 41.97 -11.40
N SER A 275 -2.57 42.60 -10.24
CA SER A 275 -1.46 42.28 -9.31
C SER A 275 -1.39 40.81 -8.87
N VAL A 276 -2.48 40.06 -9.07
CA VAL A 276 -2.60 38.62 -8.78
C VAL A 276 -1.78 37.75 -9.73
N THR A 277 -1.65 38.12 -11.02
CA THR A 277 -0.87 37.31 -11.97
C THR A 277 0.63 37.35 -11.68
N THR A 278 1.12 38.48 -11.18
CA THR A 278 2.52 38.61 -10.73
C THR A 278 2.84 37.74 -9.51
N LEU A 279 1.86 37.57 -8.61
CA LEU A 279 2.00 36.71 -7.42
C LEU A 279 1.91 35.21 -7.76
N LEU A 280 1.11 34.82 -8.75
CA LEU A 280 1.02 33.43 -9.17
C LEU A 280 2.25 32.98 -9.97
N ARG A 281 2.80 33.82 -10.84
CA ARG A 281 4.06 33.52 -11.57
C ARG A 281 5.28 33.45 -10.66
N SER A 282 5.35 34.26 -9.61
CA SER A 282 6.45 34.19 -8.65
C SER A 282 6.41 32.92 -7.80
N LYS A 283 5.21 32.37 -7.50
CA LYS A 283 5.06 31.11 -6.77
C LYS A 283 5.43 29.88 -7.62
N GLN A 284 5.04 29.84 -8.90
CA GLN A 284 5.38 28.72 -9.79
C GLN A 284 6.88 28.64 -10.15
N GLY A 285 7.59 29.78 -10.20
CA GLY A 285 9.03 29.81 -10.50
C GLY A 285 9.91 29.22 -9.39
N LEU A 286 9.46 29.23 -8.14
CA LEU A 286 10.23 28.74 -6.99
C LEU A 286 10.23 27.21 -6.85
N ASP A 287 9.14 26.54 -7.25
CA ASP A 287 9.03 25.09 -7.10
C ASP A 287 9.63 24.30 -8.28
N SER A 288 9.77 24.92 -9.46
CA SER A 288 10.25 24.24 -10.67
C SER A 288 11.78 24.24 -10.84
N VAL A 289 12.54 24.99 -10.02
CA VAL A 289 14.02 25.12 -10.14
C VAL A 289 14.78 24.38 -9.01
N GLY A 290 14.10 23.74 -8.06
CA GLY A 290 14.71 23.03 -6.93
C GLY A 290 15.26 21.62 -7.22
N GLY A 291 15.29 21.18 -8.48
CA GLY A 291 15.45 19.77 -8.83
C GLY A 291 16.80 19.33 -9.41
N LEU A 292 17.93 19.99 -9.14
CA LEU A 292 19.26 19.49 -9.58
C LEU A 292 20.45 20.18 -8.89
N SER A 293 20.42 20.26 -7.55
CA SER A 293 21.64 20.47 -6.77
C SER A 293 21.99 19.16 -6.07
N THR A 294 22.76 18.32 -6.76
CA THR A 294 23.58 17.28 -6.11
C THR A 294 24.71 17.97 -5.35
N GLY A 295 24.34 18.70 -4.30
CA GLY A 295 25.27 19.13 -3.27
C GLY A 295 25.65 17.90 -2.47
N VAL A 296 26.79 17.33 -2.80
CA VAL A 296 27.54 16.41 -1.93
C VAL A 296 27.68 17.09 -0.57
N PRO A 297 27.06 16.60 0.51
CA PRO A 297 27.30 17.14 1.84
C PRO A 297 28.72 16.75 2.23
N ALA A 298 29.61 17.75 2.27
CA ALA A 298 30.87 17.65 2.96
C ALA A 298 30.59 17.34 4.43
N GLU A 299 31.19 16.25 4.92
CA GLU A 299 31.16 15.87 6.32
C GLU A 299 31.67 16.99 7.23
N PRO A 300 30.92 17.37 8.27
CA PRO A 300 31.51 17.95 9.45
C PRO A 300 31.95 16.81 10.39
N GLU A 301 33.26 16.66 10.53
CA GLU A 301 33.90 15.99 11.65
C GLU A 301 33.34 16.49 12.99
N GLY A 302 33.05 15.54 13.89
CA GLY A 302 33.38 15.66 15.30
C GLY A 302 32.62 16.68 16.15
N ALA A 303 31.54 16.24 16.81
CA ALA A 303 31.25 16.68 18.17
C ALA A 303 30.43 15.61 18.90
N ALA A 304 31.13 14.88 19.77
CA ALA A 304 30.53 14.03 20.79
C ALA A 304 29.67 14.88 21.73
N VAL A 305 28.37 14.59 21.81
CA VAL A 305 27.55 15.00 22.94
C VAL A 305 26.87 13.75 23.51
N ASP A 306 27.49 13.34 24.61
CA ASP A 306 27.02 12.42 25.62
C ASP A 306 25.70 12.95 26.23
N THR A 307 24.58 12.30 25.95
CA THR A 307 23.33 12.49 26.70
C THR A 307 22.79 11.16 27.15
N LYS A 308 22.89 10.98 28.47
CA LYS A 308 22.39 9.90 29.32
C LYS A 308 20.89 9.60 29.15
N PRO A 309 20.45 8.39 29.55
CA PRO A 309 19.04 8.01 29.56
C PRO A 309 18.33 8.63 30.77
N VAL A 310 17.16 9.23 30.54
CA VAL A 310 16.21 9.57 31.60
C VAL A 310 15.29 8.38 31.81
N GLU A 311 15.63 7.64 32.85
CA GLU A 311 14.78 6.77 33.66
C GLU A 311 13.81 7.64 34.49
N SER A 312 12.74 7.03 35.04
CA SER A 312 11.64 7.62 35.87
C SER A 312 10.45 8.14 35.07
N GLN A 313 9.18 7.96 35.43
CA GLN A 313 8.49 7.43 36.62
C GLN A 313 7.03 7.22 36.14
N GLN A 314 6.40 6.08 36.45
CA GLN A 314 5.28 6.04 37.40
C GLN A 314 4.38 7.28 37.38
N ASP A 315 3.14 7.13 36.90
CA ASP A 315 2.03 7.32 37.84
C ASP A 315 0.74 6.64 37.38
N ALA A 316 0.20 5.88 38.32
CA ALA A 316 -1.15 5.37 38.30
C ALA A 316 -2.10 6.50 38.69
N SER A 317 -3.28 6.59 38.07
CA SER A 317 -4.52 6.78 38.83
C SER A 317 -5.76 6.47 38.00
N PRO A 318 -6.74 5.77 38.59
CA PRO A 318 -8.09 5.58 38.06
C PRO A 318 -8.96 6.77 38.46
N GLY A 319 -9.72 7.32 37.50
CA GLY A 319 -10.77 8.29 37.78
C GLY A 319 -12.12 7.60 37.91
N GLU A 320 -12.48 7.22 39.14
CA GLU A 320 -13.88 7.20 39.57
C GLU A 320 -14.33 8.65 39.81
N GLU A 321 -15.53 9.01 39.34
CA GLU A 321 -16.56 9.83 40.01
C GLU A 321 -17.55 10.35 38.93
N ASN A 322 -18.81 9.93 38.89
CA ASN A 322 -19.94 10.23 39.79
C ASN A 322 -20.79 11.40 39.24
N VAL A 323 -22.10 11.37 39.56
CA VAL A 323 -23.16 12.37 39.28
C VAL A 323 -23.73 12.26 37.85
N GLN A 324 -24.99 11.88 37.59
CA GLN A 324 -26.27 12.08 38.28
C GLN A 324 -27.29 11.01 37.85
#